data_AF-A0A371K0T8-F1
#
_entry.id   AF-A0A371K0T8-F1
#
_cell.length_a   1.000
_cell.length_b   1.000
_cell.length_c   1.000
_cell.angle_alpha   90.00
_cell.angle_beta   90.00
_cell.angle_gamma   90.00
#
_symmetry.space_group_name_H-M   'P 1'
#
loop_
_entity.id
_entity.type
_entity.pdbx_description
1 polymer ?
#
loop_
_entity_poly.entity_id
_entity_poly.type
_entity_poly.pdbx_seq_one_letter_code
_entity_poly.pdbx_strand_id
1 'polypeptide(L)'
;MLYECRTFDNDRYLSENGNPPERCAPLQTVGINGGASAGAACQMVTDQCQRIAEGGLCAGWKQRLREAESQLRFGPADQRGNAQVEVERVGRIVRESTCGQ
;
A
#
# COMPACT_ATOMS: atom_id res chain seq x y z
N MET A 1 10.11 7.16 -7.63
CA MET A 1 9.50 6.22 -8.61
C MET A 1 8.21 5.70 -7.99
N LEU A 2 7.34 5.02 -8.73
CA LEU A 2 6.10 4.48 -8.18
C LEU A 2 5.95 3.01 -8.57
N TYR A 3 5.45 2.22 -7.63
CA TYR A 3 5.29 0.77 -7.74
C TYR A 3 3.85 0.39 -7.40
N GLU A 4 3.29 -0.56 -8.14
CA GLU A 4 2.09 -1.29 -7.72
C GLU A 4 2.54 -2.54 -6.97
N CYS A 5 2.18 -2.65 -5.71
CA CYS A 5 2.45 -3.80 -4.86
C CYS A 5 1.19 -4.64 -4.69
N ARG A 6 1.37 -5.96 -4.61
CA ARG A 6 0.31 -6.94 -4.40
C ARG A 6 0.61 -7.78 -3.17
N THR A 7 -0.33 -7.83 -2.25
CA THR A 7 -0.25 -8.66 -1.06
C THR A 7 -0.57 -10.12 -1.39
N PHE A 8 -0.30 -11.02 -0.44
CA PHE A 8 -0.59 -12.45 -0.59
C PHE A 8 -2.09 -12.76 -0.75
N ASP A 9 -2.96 -11.90 -0.22
CA ASP A 9 -4.42 -11.99 -0.33
C ASP A 9 -4.99 -11.22 -1.52
N ASN A 10 -4.12 -10.75 -2.44
CA ASN A 10 -4.43 -10.05 -3.68
C ASN A 10 -4.91 -8.59 -3.55
N ASP A 11 -4.76 -7.98 -2.38
CA ASP A 11 -4.91 -6.54 -2.24
C ASP A 11 -3.78 -5.79 -2.96
N ARG A 12 -4.11 -4.58 -3.41
CA ARG A 12 -3.19 -3.73 -4.17
C ARG A 12 -2.97 -2.41 -3.47
N TYR A 13 -1.74 -1.93 -3.49
CA TYR A 13 -1.40 -0.61 -2.97
C TYR A 13 -0.23 0.01 -3.73
N LEU A 14 -0.11 1.33 -3.64
CA LEU A 14 0.97 2.07 -4.26
C LEU A 14 2.12 2.29 -3.28
N SER A 15 3.35 2.08 -3.74
CA SER A 15 4.59 2.33 -2.98
C SER A 15 5.55 3.23 -3.77
N GLU A 16 6.25 4.11 -3.07
CA GLU A 16 7.24 5.02 -3.68
C GLU A 16 8.66 4.44 -3.68
N ASN A 17 8.93 3.43 -2.84
CA ASN A 17 10.25 2.81 -2.69
C ASN A 17 10.31 1.38 -3.24
N GLY A 18 9.15 0.71 -3.43
CA GLY A 18 9.10 -0.67 -3.89
C GLY A 18 9.60 -1.71 -2.88
N ASN A 19 9.80 -1.30 -1.62
CA ASN A 19 10.26 -2.14 -0.52
C ASN A 19 9.08 -2.40 0.44
N PRO A 20 8.29 -3.45 0.18
CA PRO A 20 7.16 -3.78 1.03
C PRO A 20 7.61 -4.35 2.38
N PRO A 21 6.86 -4.11 3.47
CA PRO A 21 7.11 -4.79 4.73
C PRO A 21 6.80 -6.29 4.62
N GLU A 22 7.47 -7.11 5.43
CA GLU A 22 7.08 -8.51 5.56
C GLU A 22 5.73 -8.62 6.30
N ARG A 23 4.89 -9.55 5.85
CA ARG A 23 3.58 -9.82 6.42
C ARG A 23 3.49 -11.27 6.89
N CYS A 24 2.72 -11.48 7.95
CA CYS A 24 2.45 -12.79 8.54
C CYS A 24 1.19 -13.36 7.88
N ALA A 25 1.36 -14.22 6.86
CA ALA A 25 0.27 -14.89 6.16
C ALA A 25 -0.21 -16.11 6.97
N PRO A 26 -1.52 -16.26 7.24
CA PRO A 26 -2.03 -17.31 8.09
C PRO A 26 -1.80 -18.69 7.47
N LEU A 27 -1.16 -19.60 8.20
CA LEU A 27 -1.04 -21.00 7.79
C LEU A 27 -2.28 -21.77 8.24
N GLN A 28 -2.87 -22.54 7.32
CA GLN A 28 -3.89 -23.52 7.67
C GLN A 28 -3.21 -24.66 8.42
N THR A 29 -3.26 -24.64 9.75
CA THR A 29 -2.71 -25.70 10.59
C THR A 29 -3.83 -26.66 11.02
N VAL A 30 -3.68 -27.94 10.65
CA VAL A 30 -4.53 -29.01 11.18
C VAL A 30 -3.91 -29.55 12.46
N GLY A 31 -4.72 -29.65 13.51
CA GLY A 31 -4.32 -30.25 14.77
C GLY A 31 -4.19 -31.77 14.65
N ILE A 32 -3.47 -32.38 15.59
CA ILE A 32 -3.24 -33.84 15.66
C ILE A 32 -4.55 -34.65 15.69
N ASN A 33 -5.66 -34.03 16.15
CA ASN A 33 -6.99 -34.64 16.18
C ASN A 33 -7.85 -34.33 14.93
N GLY A 34 -7.29 -33.69 13.89
CA GLY A 34 -8.01 -33.23 12.69
C GLY A 34 -8.85 -31.96 12.87
N GLY A 35 -8.89 -31.37 14.06
CA GLY A 35 -9.52 -30.06 14.34
C GLY A 35 -8.55 -28.89 14.17
N ALA A 36 -9.03 -27.64 14.22
CA ALA A 36 -8.17 -26.45 14.18
C ALA A 36 -7.11 -26.49 15.30
N SER A 37 -5.85 -26.19 14.97
CA SER A 37 -4.76 -26.19 15.95
C SER A 37 -4.84 -24.96 16.88
N ALA A 38 -4.38 -25.09 18.12
CA ALA A 38 -4.28 -23.97 19.07
C ALA A 38 -3.13 -23.00 18.77
N GLY A 39 -2.27 -23.32 17.79
CA GLY A 39 -1.15 -22.48 17.37
C GLY A 39 -1.46 -21.78 16.06
N ALA A 40 -1.58 -20.46 16.08
CA ALA A 40 -1.56 -19.66 14.86
C ALA A 40 -0.13 -19.65 14.32
N ALA A 41 0.22 -20.60 13.46
CA ALA A 41 1.44 -20.51 12.68
C ALA A 41 1.21 -19.52 11.53
N CYS A 42 2.20 -18.69 11.22
CA CYS A 42 2.18 -17.89 10.01
C CYS A 42 3.47 -18.02 9.23
N GLN A 43 3.33 -17.90 7.91
CA GLN A 43 4.46 -17.80 7.02
C GLN A 43 4.75 -16.32 6.80
N MET A 44 5.99 -15.90 7.06
CA MET A 44 6.45 -14.58 6.67
C MET A 44 6.56 -14.53 5.15
N VAL A 45 5.83 -13.61 4.54
CA VAL A 45 5.81 -13.39 3.09
C VAL A 45 6.10 -11.93 2.79
N THR A 46 6.70 -11.70 1.63
CA THR A 46 6.97 -10.37 1.10
C THR A 46 6.00 -10.08 -0.03
N ASP A 47 5.38 -8.91 -0.02
CA ASP A 47 4.47 -8.48 -1.09
C ASP A 47 5.25 -8.36 -2.42
N GLN A 48 4.56 -8.53 -3.54
CA GLN A 48 5.18 -8.42 -4.86
C GLN A 48 4.98 -7.02 -5.41
N CYS A 49 6.07 -6.26 -5.55
CA CYS A 49 6.04 -4.91 -6.11
C CYS A 49 6.57 -4.89 -7.55
N GLN A 50 5.83 -4.23 -8.44
CA GLN A 50 6.23 -4.00 -9.82
C GLN A 50 6.28 -2.50 -10.10
N ARG A 51 7.37 -2.05 -10.74
CA ARG A 51 7.51 -0.64 -11.12
C ARG A 51 6.43 -0.29 -12.13
N ILE A 52 5.74 0.83 -11.90
CA ILE A 52 4.77 1.35 -12.87
C ILE A 52 5.53 1.90 -14.06
N ALA A 53 5.18 1.42 -15.26
CA ALA A 53 5.75 1.91 -16.51
C ALA A 53 5.41 3.40 -16.72
N GLU A 54 6.22 4.10 -17.52
CA GLU A 54 6.09 5.56 -17.70
C GLU A 54 4.68 5.98 -18.14
N GLY A 55 4.06 5.24 -19.05
CA GLY A 55 2.68 5.51 -19.50
C GLY A 55 1.61 5.40 -18.41
N GLY A 56 1.86 4.66 -17.33
CA GLY A 56 0.95 4.52 -16.18
C GLY A 56 1.29 5.43 -15.01
N LEU A 57 2.45 6.10 -15.04
CA LEU A 57 3.01 6.78 -13.88
C LEU A 57 2.13 7.96 -13.42
N CYS A 58 1.57 8.72 -14.37
CA CYS A 58 0.69 9.83 -14.05
C CYS A 58 -0.65 9.40 -13.48
N ALA A 59 -1.23 8.30 -13.97
CA ALA A 59 -2.43 7.73 -13.38
C ALA A 59 -2.17 7.26 -11.95
N GLY A 60 -1.03 6.61 -11.72
CA GLY A 60 -0.59 6.17 -10.38
C GLY A 60 -0.40 7.33 -9.40
N TRP A 61 0.28 8.40 -9.79
CA TRP A 61 0.45 9.57 -8.90
C TRP A 61 -0.87 10.30 -8.61
N LYS A 62 -1.77 10.41 -9.59
CA LYS A 62 -3.11 10.97 -9.36
C LYS A 62 -3.92 10.08 -8.41
N GLN A 63 -3.79 8.76 -8.50
CA GLN A 63 -4.41 7.84 -7.54
C GLN A 63 -3.82 8.02 -6.14
N ARG A 64 -2.48 8.09 -6.02
CA ARG A 64 -1.81 8.28 -4.73
C ARG A 64 -2.21 9.59 -4.05
N LEU A 65 -2.48 10.65 -4.83
CA LEU A 65 -3.02 11.91 -4.32
C LEU A 65 -4.43 11.73 -3.74
N ARG A 66 -5.32 11.04 -4.48
CA ARG A 66 -6.68 10.75 -3.99
C ARG A 66 -6.66 9.90 -2.72
N GLU A 67 -5.74 8.95 -2.62
CA GLU A 67 -5.54 8.15 -1.40
C GLU A 67 -5.12 9.04 -0.23
N ALA A 68 -4.18 9.97 -0.43
CA ALA A 68 -3.77 10.92 0.61
C ALA A 68 -4.92 11.85 1.03
N GLU A 69 -5.70 12.37 0.07
CA GLU A 69 -6.87 13.21 0.35
C GLU A 69 -7.96 12.44 1.13
N SER A 70 -8.17 11.17 0.78
CA SER A 70 -9.07 10.28 1.51
C SER A 70 -8.62 10.08 2.95
N GLN A 71 -7.32 9.86 3.18
CA GLN A 71 -6.77 9.73 4.54
C GLN A 71 -6.90 11.02 5.34
N LEU A 72 -6.71 12.19 4.72
CA LEU A 72 -6.93 13.47 5.38
C LEU A 72 -8.41 13.66 5.77
N ARG A 73 -9.34 13.26 4.90
CA ARG A 73 -10.78 13.48 5.10
C ARG A 73 -11.41 12.50 6.07
N PHE A 74 -11.01 11.22 6.02
CA PHE A 74 -11.69 10.13 6.72
C PHE A 74 -10.82 9.45 7.77
N GLY A 75 -9.53 9.79 7.86
CA GLY A 75 -8.60 9.21 8.83
C GLY A 75 -8.79 9.73 10.26
N PRO A 76 -8.08 9.10 11.22
CA PRO A 76 -8.11 9.50 12.63
C PRO A 76 -7.71 10.96 12.86
N ALA A 77 -8.34 11.62 13.84
CA ALA A 77 -8.17 13.05 14.09
C ALA A 77 -6.73 13.43 14.49
N ASP A 78 -6.07 12.56 15.24
CA ASP A 78 -4.67 12.66 15.69
C ASP A 78 -3.66 12.56 14.54
N GLN A 79 -4.05 11.99 13.40
CA GLN A 79 -3.19 11.84 12.22
C GLN A 79 -3.39 12.93 11.17
N ARG A 80 -4.35 13.85 11.34
CA ARG A 80 -4.69 14.86 10.32
C ARG A 80 -3.51 15.74 9.92
N GLY A 81 -2.65 16.13 10.85
CA GLY A 81 -1.46 16.94 10.55
C GLY A 81 -0.50 16.22 9.59
N ASN A 82 -0.21 14.94 9.85
CA ASN A 82 0.61 14.11 8.96
C ASN A 82 -0.07 13.89 7.61
N ALA A 83 -1.39 13.63 7.62
CA ALA A 83 -2.16 13.46 6.39
C ALA A 83 -2.15 14.72 5.51
N GLN A 84 -2.20 15.91 6.11
CA GLN A 84 -2.11 17.18 5.37
C GLN A 84 -0.74 17.33 4.70
N VAL A 85 0.34 17.07 5.42
CA VAL A 85 1.71 17.10 4.87
C VAL A 85 1.84 16.14 3.70
N GLU A 86 1.26 14.95 3.78
CA GLU A 86 1.29 13.97 2.69
C GLU A 86 0.49 14.43 1.45
N VAL A 87 -0.69 15.04 1.64
CA VAL A 87 -1.46 15.62 0.52
C VAL A 87 -0.66 16.71 -0.19
N GLU A 88 -0.03 17.61 0.57
CA GLU A 88 0.78 18.70 0.01
C GLU A 88 1.99 18.14 -0.76
N ARG A 89 2.70 17.16 -0.19
CA ARG A 89 3.85 16.51 -0.80
C ARG A 89 3.49 15.80 -2.11
N VAL A 90 2.47 14.94 -2.09
CA VAL A 90 2.04 14.19 -3.29
C VAL A 90 1.43 15.14 -4.33
N GLY A 91 0.68 16.15 -3.89
CA GLY A 91 0.11 17.17 -4.76
C GLY A 91 1.18 17.98 -5.49
N ARG A 92 2.30 18.28 -4.82
CA ARG A 92 3.46 18.91 -5.45
C ARG A 92 4.07 18.03 -6.54
N ILE A 93 4.23 16.73 -6.28
CA ILE A 93 4.73 15.77 -7.28
C ILE A 93 3.83 15.76 -8.53
N VAL A 94 2.50 15.72 -8.34
CA VAL A 94 1.55 15.74 -9.47
C VAL A 94 1.64 17.05 -10.27
N ARG A 95 1.69 18.21 -9.59
CA ARG A 95 1.72 19.53 -10.25
C ARG A 95 3.05 19.87 -10.92
N GLU A 96 4.17 19.48 -10.32
CA GLU A 96 5.52 19.79 -10.82
C GLU A 96 6.03 18.75 -11.83
N SER A 97 5.36 17.61 -11.96
CA SER A 97 5.62 16.64 -13.02
C SER A 97 4.76 16.91 -14.26
N THR A 98 5.03 16.19 -15.34
CA THR A 98 4.23 16.21 -16.57
C THR A 98 2.79 15.71 -16.38
N CYS A 99 2.44 15.23 -15.18
CA CYS A 99 1.14 14.64 -14.87
C CYS A 99 0.04 15.67 -14.58
N GLY A 100 0.41 16.93 -14.32
CA GLY A 100 -0.53 18.03 -14.08
C GLY A 100 -1.15 18.65 -15.33
N GLN A 101 -0.73 18.21 -16.52
CA GLN A 101 -1.26 18.64 -17.82
C GLN A 101 -2.55 17.92 -18.20
#